data_AF-A0A1F3CF26-F1
#
_entry.id   AF-A0A1F3CF26-F1
#
_cell.length_a   1.000
_cell.length_b   1.000
_cell.length_c   1.000
_cell.angle_alpha   90.00
_cell.angle_beta   90.00
_cell.angle_gamma   90.00
#
_symmetry.space_group_name_H-M   'P 1'
#
loop_
_entity.id
_entity.type
_entity.pdbx_description
1 polymer ?
#
loop_
_entity_poly.entity_id
_entity_poly.type
_entity_poly.pdbx_seq_one_letter_code
_entity_poly.pdbx_strand_id
1 'polypeptide(L)'
;MLSSKSVRKCAAGVGNFLMFISRRLDVHPTRLMELATSAAEPARGGSYCSVFAEDEVLALLRGGVSAGEVALGAMYSVADRIMEIDSLQGPVTVSGGVCEYFPGVVKALSERSGCQIEVVPEPIMAGALGAALYALDAARAREA
;
A
#
# COMPACT_ATOMS: atom_id res chain seq x y z
N MET A 1 -12.63 -26.74 4.45
CA MET A 1 -13.04 -25.81 3.38
C MET A 1 -12.11 -24.60 3.39
N LEU A 2 -10.93 -24.72 2.77
CA LEU A 2 -10.18 -23.54 2.33
C LEU A 2 -10.82 -23.13 1.02
N SER A 3 -11.75 -22.17 1.08
CA SER A 3 -12.30 -21.54 -0.12
C SER A 3 -11.14 -20.80 -0.80
N SER A 4 -10.45 -21.49 -1.72
CA SER A 4 -9.41 -20.91 -2.56
C SER A 4 -10.09 -20.03 -3.61
N LYS A 5 -10.61 -18.88 -3.17
CA LYS A 5 -10.85 -17.74 -4.05
C LYS A 5 -9.51 -17.45 -4.74
N SER A 6 -9.49 -17.52 -6.05
CA SER A 6 -8.32 -17.41 -6.92
C SER A 6 -7.30 -16.35 -6.46
N VAL A 7 -6.04 -16.77 -6.26
CA VAL A 7 -4.89 -15.89 -5.96
C VAL A 7 -4.38 -15.23 -7.25
N ARG A 8 -5.27 -14.51 -7.93
CA ARG A 8 -4.90 -13.48 -8.93
C ARG A 8 -5.81 -12.27 -8.79
N LYS A 9 -5.82 -11.73 -7.58
CA LYS A 9 -6.33 -10.39 -7.31
C LYS A 9 -5.12 -9.47 -7.20
N CYS A 10 -4.67 -8.98 -8.35
CA CYS A 10 -3.36 -8.36 -8.50
C CYS A 10 -3.37 -6.91 -7.99
N ALA A 11 -2.76 -6.70 -6.82
CA ALA A 11 -2.22 -5.41 -6.37
C ALA A 11 -0.70 -5.31 -6.69
N ALA A 12 -0.21 -6.02 -7.72
CA ALA A 12 1.19 -5.93 -8.09
C ALA A 12 1.50 -4.49 -8.51
N GLY A 13 2.53 -3.92 -7.87
CA GLY A 13 2.99 -2.57 -8.15
C GLY A 13 2.63 -1.51 -7.12
N VAL A 14 2.00 -1.84 -5.97
CA VAL A 14 1.62 -0.80 -4.99
C VAL A 14 2.83 -0.03 -4.47
N GLY A 15 3.89 -0.76 -4.09
CA GLY A 15 5.17 -0.15 -3.70
C GLY A 15 5.83 0.58 -4.88
N ASN A 16 5.79 0.00 -6.08
CA ASN A 16 6.36 0.63 -7.27
C ASN A 16 5.64 1.92 -7.67
N PHE A 17 4.32 1.99 -7.46
CA PHE A 17 3.53 3.20 -7.70
C PHE A 17 3.99 4.32 -6.76
N LEU A 18 4.13 4.05 -5.47
CA LEU A 18 4.63 5.04 -4.51
C LEU A 18 6.07 5.46 -4.83
N MET A 19 6.93 4.52 -5.23
CA MET A 19 8.29 4.85 -5.72
C MET A 19 8.27 5.66 -7.02
N PHE A 20 7.30 5.43 -7.89
CA PHE A 20 7.11 6.22 -9.09
C PHE A 20 6.69 7.66 -8.76
N ILE A 21 5.71 7.83 -7.87
CA ILE A 21 5.25 9.14 -7.42
C ILE A 21 6.39 9.91 -6.75
N SER A 22 7.19 9.26 -5.90
CA SER A 22 8.33 9.92 -5.25
C SER A 22 9.31 10.49 -6.27
N ARG A 23 9.61 9.74 -7.34
CA ARG A 23 10.48 10.21 -8.44
C ARG A 23 9.85 11.39 -9.19
N ARG A 24 8.52 11.40 -9.36
CA ARG A 24 7.81 12.50 -10.04
C ARG A 24 7.75 13.77 -9.22
N LEU A 25 7.72 13.65 -7.90
CA LEU A 25 7.83 14.76 -6.97
C LEU A 25 9.29 15.15 -6.69
N ASP A 26 10.26 14.55 -7.39
CA ASP A 26 11.70 14.75 -7.21
C ASP A 26 12.16 14.56 -5.75
N VAL A 27 11.63 13.52 -5.10
CA VAL A 27 12.01 13.15 -3.73
C VAL A 27 12.41 11.69 -3.61
N HIS A 28 13.28 11.42 -2.63
CA HIS A 28 13.63 10.07 -2.26
C HIS A 28 12.38 9.31 -1.73
N PRO A 29 12.15 8.02 -2.08
CA PRO A 29 10.97 7.29 -1.65
C PRO A 29 10.72 7.31 -0.13
N THR A 30 11.79 7.26 0.67
CA THR A 30 11.69 7.32 2.14
C THR A 30 11.18 8.65 2.67
N ARG A 31 11.23 9.74 1.88
CA ARG A 31 10.72 11.07 2.24
C ARG A 31 9.33 11.36 1.68
N LEU A 32 8.76 10.45 0.89
CA LEU A 32 7.39 10.62 0.38
C LEU A 32 6.39 10.70 1.53
N MET A 33 6.61 9.96 2.61
CA MET A 33 5.79 10.04 3.82
C MET A 33 5.92 11.40 4.52
N GLU A 34 7.12 11.98 4.58
CA GLU A 34 7.33 13.31 5.15
C GLU A 34 6.53 14.38 4.37
N LEU A 35 6.55 14.33 3.03
CA LEU A 35 5.71 15.21 2.20
C LEU A 35 4.21 15.00 2.47
N ALA A 36 3.76 13.75 2.52
CA ALA A 36 2.36 13.46 2.77
C ALA A 36 1.89 13.96 4.14
N THR A 37 2.76 13.98 5.16
CA THR A 37 2.41 14.52 6.49
C THR A 37 2.23 16.03 6.54
N SER A 38 2.73 16.79 5.56
CA SER A 38 2.52 18.24 5.50
C SER A 38 1.17 18.63 4.88
N ALA A 39 0.43 17.68 4.32
CA ALA A 39 -0.84 17.93 3.67
C ALA A 39 -2.02 17.82 4.64
N ALA A 40 -2.97 18.75 4.53
CA ALA A 40 -4.22 18.69 5.28
C ALA A 40 -5.22 17.71 4.65
N GLU A 41 -5.29 17.67 3.32
CA GLU A 41 -6.20 16.80 2.57
C GLU A 41 -5.45 16.09 1.42
N PRO A 42 -5.87 14.88 1.02
CA PRO A 42 -5.35 14.24 -0.19
C PRO A 42 -5.78 15.00 -1.45
N ALA A 43 -4.90 15.05 -2.45
CA ALA A 43 -5.26 15.54 -3.78
C ALA A 43 -6.45 14.73 -4.34
N ARG A 44 -7.43 15.43 -4.91
CA ARG A 44 -8.61 14.82 -5.54
C ARG A 44 -8.34 14.57 -7.01
N GLY A 45 -8.61 13.34 -7.46
CA GLY A 45 -8.38 12.92 -8.84
C GLY A 45 -6.94 12.43 -9.03
N GLY A 46 -6.81 11.15 -9.30
CA GLY A 46 -5.52 10.48 -9.48
C GLY A 46 -5.73 8.98 -9.57
N SER A 47 -5.44 8.42 -10.74
CA SER A 47 -5.49 7.00 -11.00
C SER A 47 -4.27 6.30 -10.42
N TYR A 48 -4.46 5.10 -9.89
CA TYR A 48 -3.35 4.23 -9.46
C TYR A 48 -2.50 3.71 -10.66
N CYS A 49 -2.94 3.96 -11.90
CA CYS A 49 -2.26 3.49 -13.10
C CYS A 49 -0.97 4.28 -13.33
N SER A 50 0.19 3.65 -13.13
CA SER A 50 1.50 4.30 -13.34
C SER A 50 1.73 4.85 -14.75
N VAL A 51 0.94 4.43 -15.74
CA VAL A 51 0.98 4.97 -17.12
C VAL A 51 0.33 6.35 -17.21
N PHE A 52 -0.79 6.54 -16.52
CA PHE A 52 -1.54 7.81 -16.54
C PHE A 52 -1.19 8.74 -15.38
N ALA A 53 -0.63 8.17 -14.30
CA ALA A 53 -0.25 8.91 -13.11
C ALA A 53 0.79 10.00 -13.38
N GLU A 54 1.61 9.88 -14.43
CA GLU A 54 2.56 10.93 -14.82
C GLU A 54 1.85 12.23 -15.19
N ASP A 55 0.95 12.15 -16.17
CA ASP A 55 0.26 13.31 -16.71
C ASP A 55 -0.70 13.91 -15.67
N GLU A 56 -1.33 13.06 -14.86
CA GLU A 56 -2.22 13.48 -13.76
C GLU A 56 -1.46 14.23 -12.67
N VAL A 57 -0.31 13.70 -12.21
CA VAL A 57 0.53 14.38 -11.20
C VAL A 57 0.99 15.74 -11.73
N LEU A 58 1.44 15.81 -12.98
CA LEU A 58 1.86 17.08 -13.59
C LEU A 58 0.70 18.06 -13.72
N ALA A 59 -0.50 17.58 -14.07
CA ALA A 59 -1.70 18.42 -14.14
C ALA A 59 -2.08 18.98 -12.77
N LEU A 60 -2.04 18.17 -11.71
CA LEU A 60 -2.31 18.60 -10.34
C LEU A 60 -1.32 19.68 -9.88
N LEU A 61 -0.02 19.44 -10.08
CA LEU A 61 1.03 20.40 -9.72
C LEU A 61 0.87 21.72 -10.48
N ARG A 62 0.57 21.67 -11.78
CA ARG A 62 0.29 22.87 -12.59
C ARG A 62 -0.99 23.59 -12.15
N GLY A 63 -1.96 22.85 -11.61
CA GLY A 63 -3.19 23.37 -11.02
C GLY A 63 -3.01 23.99 -9.63
N GLY A 64 -1.78 24.00 -9.09
CA GLY A 64 -1.48 24.59 -7.79
C GLY A 64 -1.65 23.65 -6.59
N VAL A 65 -1.91 22.36 -6.84
CA VAL A 65 -1.92 21.34 -5.78
C VAL A 65 -0.50 21.13 -5.29
N SER A 66 -0.31 21.10 -3.97
CA SER A 66 1.00 20.93 -3.37
C SER A 66 1.54 19.50 -3.53
N ALA A 67 2.86 19.36 -3.53
CA ALA A 67 3.51 18.04 -3.57
C ALA A 67 3.09 17.14 -2.40
N GLY A 68 2.81 17.72 -1.23
CA GLY A 68 2.30 16.99 -0.08
C GLY A 68 0.90 16.42 -0.33
N GLU A 69 -0.01 17.22 -0.88
CA GLU A 69 -1.37 16.77 -1.22
C GLU A 69 -1.33 15.67 -2.28
N VAL A 70 -0.43 15.76 -3.28
CA VAL A 70 -0.22 14.70 -4.27
C VAL A 70 0.33 13.43 -3.62
N ALA A 71 1.33 13.55 -2.74
CA ALA A 71 1.90 12.41 -2.02
C ALA A 71 0.87 11.70 -1.14
N LEU A 72 0.04 12.47 -0.42
CA LEU A 72 -1.05 11.93 0.38
C LEU A 72 -2.12 11.30 -0.52
N GLY A 73 -2.50 11.97 -1.62
CA GLY A 73 -3.42 11.46 -2.63
C GLY A 73 -2.99 10.10 -3.17
N ALA A 74 -1.71 9.91 -3.48
CA ALA A 74 -1.17 8.63 -3.93
C ALA A 74 -1.38 7.50 -2.91
N MET A 75 -1.25 7.76 -1.61
CA MET A 75 -1.51 6.77 -0.57
C MET A 75 -2.99 6.40 -0.48
N TYR A 76 -3.89 7.36 -0.67
CA TYR A 76 -5.32 7.10 -0.77
C TYR A 76 -5.67 6.32 -2.05
N SER A 77 -5.07 6.64 -3.20
CA SER A 77 -5.27 5.87 -4.45
C SER A 77 -4.87 4.41 -4.27
N VAL A 78 -3.82 4.12 -3.49
CA VAL A 78 -3.44 2.76 -3.12
C VAL A 78 -4.51 2.08 -2.26
N ALA A 79 -4.99 2.77 -1.21
CA ALA A 79 -6.04 2.24 -0.33
C ALA A 79 -7.33 1.96 -1.10
N ASP A 80 -7.74 2.88 -1.97
CA ASP A 80 -8.90 2.73 -2.85
C ASP A 80 -8.74 1.53 -3.77
N ARG A 81 -7.54 1.33 -4.34
CA ARG A 81 -7.25 0.15 -5.16
C ARG A 81 -7.36 -1.17 -4.40
N ILE A 82 -6.97 -1.20 -3.12
CA ILE A 82 -7.14 -2.40 -2.27
C ILE A 82 -8.62 -2.67 -2.04
N MET A 83 -9.43 -1.63 -1.79
CA MET A 83 -10.87 -1.76 -1.57
C MET A 83 -11.66 -2.16 -2.83
N GLU A 84 -11.18 -1.79 -4.02
CA GLU A 84 -11.75 -2.26 -5.29
C GLU A 84 -11.58 -3.78 -5.52
N ILE A 85 -10.55 -4.37 -4.92
CA ILE A 85 -10.22 -5.79 -5.08
C ILE A 85 -11.13 -6.69 -4.24
N ASP A 86 -11.40 -6.28 -3.00
CA ASP A 86 -12.33 -6.96 -2.10
C ASP A 86 -12.74 -6.03 -0.95
N SER A 87 -13.92 -6.28 -0.39
CA SER A 87 -14.32 -5.63 0.86
C SER A 87 -13.58 -6.24 2.03
N LEU A 88 -12.97 -5.40 2.87
CA LEU A 88 -12.38 -5.84 4.13
C LEU A 88 -13.48 -5.95 5.20
N GLN A 89 -13.46 -7.05 5.96
CA GLN A 89 -14.41 -7.30 7.06
C GLN A 89 -13.72 -7.99 8.23
N GLY A 90 -14.09 -7.63 9.45
CA GLY A 90 -13.55 -8.24 10.67
C GLY A 90 -12.16 -7.70 11.04
N PRO A 91 -11.41 -8.42 11.90
CA PRO A 91 -10.05 -8.03 12.24
C PRO A 91 -9.15 -8.10 11.00
N VAL A 92 -8.53 -6.98 10.65
CA VAL A 92 -7.66 -6.87 9.47
C VAL A 92 -6.22 -6.72 9.94
N THR A 93 -5.34 -7.56 9.40
CA THR A 93 -3.90 -7.49 9.64
C THR A 93 -3.17 -7.33 8.32
N VAL A 94 -2.18 -6.43 8.27
CA VAL A 94 -1.39 -6.13 7.06
C VAL A 94 0.10 -6.40 7.28
N SER A 95 0.80 -6.76 6.20
CA SER A 95 2.23 -7.02 6.17
C SER A 95 2.86 -6.53 4.86
N GLY A 96 4.18 -6.62 4.74
CA GLY A 96 4.95 -6.17 3.58
C GLY A 96 5.50 -4.75 3.70
N GLY A 97 6.44 -4.41 2.81
CA GLY A 97 7.19 -3.15 2.87
C GLY A 97 6.36 -1.88 2.69
N VAL A 98 5.17 -1.96 2.10
CA VAL A 98 4.28 -0.78 2.01
C VAL A 98 3.84 -0.32 3.39
N CYS A 99 3.53 -1.27 4.28
CA CYS A 99 3.13 -0.97 5.65
C CYS A 99 4.30 -0.45 6.50
N GLU A 100 5.52 -0.90 6.17
CA GLU A 100 6.76 -0.46 6.82
C GLU A 100 7.14 0.98 6.45
N TYR A 101 7.16 1.28 5.15
CA TYR A 101 7.72 2.54 4.64
C TYR A 101 6.66 3.62 4.37
N PHE A 102 5.39 3.24 4.23
CA PHE A 102 4.30 4.15 3.89
C PHE A 102 3.08 3.94 4.81
N PRO A 103 3.21 4.22 6.12
CA PRO A 103 2.11 4.04 7.08
C PRO A 103 0.86 4.88 6.75
N GLY A 104 0.99 5.95 5.96
CA GLY A 104 -0.15 6.71 5.44
C GLY A 104 -1.10 5.86 4.57
N VAL A 105 -0.61 4.82 3.90
CA VAL A 105 -1.46 3.84 3.19
C VAL A 105 -2.30 3.05 4.19
N VAL A 106 -1.73 2.63 5.31
CA VAL A 106 -2.46 1.89 6.36
C VAL A 106 -3.54 2.76 6.97
N LYS A 107 -3.22 4.04 7.25
CA LYS A 107 -4.19 5.03 7.71
C LYS A 107 -5.33 5.20 6.70
N ALA A 108 -5.02 5.47 5.43
CA ALA A 108 -6.01 5.64 4.38
C ALA A 108 -6.88 4.38 4.22
N LEU A 109 -6.28 3.19 4.28
CA LEU A 109 -7.02 1.93 4.19
C LEU A 109 -7.96 1.73 5.39
N SER A 110 -7.54 2.09 6.60
CA SER A 110 -8.41 2.04 7.79
C SER A 110 -9.60 2.98 7.66
N GLU A 111 -9.38 4.22 7.20
CA GLU A 111 -10.45 5.19 6.95
C GLU A 111 -11.42 4.73 5.85
N ARG A 112 -10.91 4.16 4.76
CA ARG A 112 -11.73 3.70 3.63
C ARG A 112 -12.52 2.43 3.94
N SER A 113 -11.92 1.50 4.68
CA SER A 113 -12.56 0.24 5.03
C SER A 113 -13.48 0.34 6.24
N GLY A 114 -13.30 1.37 7.09
CA GLY A 114 -13.93 1.45 8.41
C GLY A 114 -13.45 0.36 9.38
N CYS A 115 -12.44 -0.42 8.99
CA CYS A 115 -11.90 -1.51 9.80
C CYS A 115 -10.71 -1.02 10.62
N GLN A 116 -10.55 -1.59 11.81
CA GLN A 116 -9.31 -1.46 12.56
C GLN A 116 -8.25 -2.34 11.88
N ILE A 117 -7.15 -1.71 11.46
CA ILE A 117 -6.05 -2.38 10.77
C ILE A 117 -4.85 -2.48 11.69
N GLU A 118 -4.35 -3.69 11.89
CA GLU A 118 -3.14 -3.97 12.65
C GLU A 118 -1.97 -4.27 11.70
N VAL A 119 -0.81 -3.69 11.96
CA VAL A 119 0.42 -4.00 11.23
C VAL A 119 1.17 -5.07 12.00
N VAL A 120 1.56 -6.17 11.36
CA VAL A 120 2.35 -7.21 12.03
C VAL A 120 3.72 -6.65 12.45
N PRO A 121 4.34 -7.19 13.52
CA PRO A 121 5.75 -6.94 13.80
C PRO A 121 6.64 -7.33 12.61
N GLU A 122 7.63 -6.50 12.31
CA GLU A 122 8.56 -6.70 11.17
C GLU A 122 7.83 -7.04 9.85
N PRO A 123 6.95 -6.16 9.35
CA PRO A 123 6.03 -6.49 8.27
C PRO A 123 6.73 -6.92 6.99
N ILE A 124 7.94 -6.41 6.70
CA ILE A 124 8.72 -6.87 5.54
C ILE A 124 9.20 -8.33 5.67
N MET A 125 9.39 -8.84 6.90
CA MET A 125 9.92 -10.18 7.18
C MET A 125 8.84 -11.26 7.23
N ALA A 126 7.56 -10.88 7.34
CA ALA A 126 6.44 -11.81 7.51
C ALA A 126 6.40 -12.94 6.45
N GLY A 127 6.71 -12.61 5.19
CA GLY A 127 6.76 -13.60 4.10
C GLY A 127 7.88 -14.64 4.28
N ALA A 128 9.07 -14.19 4.67
CA ALA A 128 10.22 -15.07 4.92
C ALA A 128 9.97 -15.97 6.15
N LEU A 129 9.38 -15.40 7.21
CA LEU A 129 8.98 -16.15 8.39
C LEU A 129 7.95 -17.25 8.04
N GLY A 130 6.94 -16.93 7.23
CA GLY A 130 5.95 -17.90 6.77
C GLY A 130 6.59 -19.07 5.99
N ALA A 131 7.55 -18.77 5.12
CA ALA A 131 8.28 -19.79 4.38
C ALA A 131 9.11 -20.71 5.30
N ALA A 132 9.79 -20.14 6.30
CA ALA A 132 10.56 -20.90 7.28
C ALA A 132 9.69 -21.83 8.13
N LEU A 133 8.54 -21.32 8.62
CA LEU A 133 7.58 -22.11 9.39
C LEU A 133 7.00 -23.26 8.55
N TYR A 134 6.64 -22.99 7.29
CA TYR A 134 6.14 -24.02 6.38
C TYR A 134 7.15 -25.15 6.16
N ALA A 135 8.42 -24.80 5.94
CA ALA A 135 9.49 -25.79 5.78
C ALA A 135 9.71 -26.62 7.05
N LEU A 136 9.64 -26.00 8.23
CA LEU A 136 9.76 -26.67 9.52
C LEU A 136 8.63 -27.68 9.76
N ASP A 137 7.38 -27.29 9.50
CA ASP A 137 6.23 -28.17 9.64
C ASP A 137 6.31 -29.37 8.68
N ALA A 138 6.74 -29.12 7.44
CA ALA A 138 6.97 -30.17 6.45
C ALA A 138 8.10 -31.13 6.83
N ALA A 139 9.14 -30.66 7.53
CA ALA A 139 10.21 -31.52 8.06
C ALA A 139 9.71 -32.41 9.20
N ARG A 140 9.02 -31.82 10.19
CA ARG A 140 8.43 -32.54 11.32
C ARG A 140 7.45 -33.63 10.89
N ALA A 141 6.65 -33.36 9.86
CA ALA A 141 5.70 -34.34 9.32
C ALA A 141 6.36 -35.53 8.61
N ARG A 142 7.65 -35.45 8.24
CA ARG A 142 8.41 -36.57 7.65
C ARG A 142 9.12 -37.43 8.70
N GLU A 143 9.32 -36.89 9.90
CA GLU A 143 9.97 -37.56 11.02
C GLU A 143 8.97 -38.33 11.92
N ALA A 144 7.67 -38.07 11.76
CA ALA A 144 6.56 -38.75 12.43
C ALA A 144 6.01 -39.91 11.60
#